data_AF-A0A952VV21-F1
#
_entry.id   AF-A0A952VV21-F1
#
_cell.length_a   1.000
_cell.length_b   1.000
_cell.length_c   1.000
_cell.angle_alpha   90.00
_cell.angle_beta   90.00
_cell.angle_gamma   90.00
#
_symmetry.space_group_name_H-M   'P 1'
#
loop_
_entity.id
_entity.type
_entity.pdbx_description
1 polymer ?
#
loop_
_entity_poly.entity_id
_entity_poly.type
_entity_poly.pdbx_seq_one_letter_code
_entity_poly.pdbx_strand_id
1 'polypeptide(L)'
;MISIQIFGQTLRAVVEESELEVQVTGSTTVKQLIEANPAQLGALLPYIKSREALIMINKKIGSEDSPVRDGDVVKLSFQSRTSYDGTRDIPT
;
A
#
# COMPACT_ATOMS: atom_id res chain seq x y z
N MET A 1 3.68 -13.81 -11.08
CA MET A 1 4.17 -12.48 -10.77
C MET A 1 3.11 -11.69 -10.03
N ILE A 2 3.44 -10.92 -8.99
CA ILE A 2 2.55 -9.88 -8.44
C ILE A 2 3.01 -8.53 -8.96
N SER A 3 2.08 -7.72 -9.48
CA SER A 3 2.36 -6.34 -9.87
C SER A 3 2.03 -5.41 -8.71
N ILE A 4 2.99 -4.57 -8.30
CA ILE A 4 2.84 -3.61 -7.20
C ILE A 4 2.90 -2.20 -7.78
N GLN A 5 1.90 -1.39 -7.47
CA GLN A 5 1.79 -0.02 -7.98
C GLN A 5 1.62 0.97 -6.83
N ILE A 6 2.47 1.98 -6.78
CA ILE A 6 2.59 2.94 -5.68
C ILE A 6 2.12 4.31 -6.14
N PHE A 7 1.12 4.84 -5.46
CA PHE A 7 0.46 6.10 -5.78
C PHE A 7 0.49 7.07 -4.60
N GLY A 8 0.34 8.35 -4.91
CA GLY A 8 0.44 9.45 -3.96
C GLY A 8 1.88 9.91 -3.79
N GLN A 9 2.10 11.22 -3.84
CA GLN A 9 3.44 11.81 -3.76
C GLN A 9 4.17 11.41 -2.47
N THR A 10 3.44 11.28 -1.35
CA THR A 10 4.00 10.86 -0.07
C THR A 10 4.64 9.47 -0.12
N LEU A 11 3.94 8.48 -0.69
CA LEU A 11 4.52 7.13 -0.80
C LEU A 11 5.61 7.09 -1.86
N ARG A 12 5.40 7.76 -3.00
CA ARG A 12 6.40 7.82 -4.09
C ARG A 12 7.68 8.53 -3.70
N ALA A 13 7.66 9.43 -2.71
CA ALA A 13 8.84 10.13 -2.24
C ALA A 13 9.78 9.24 -1.39
N VAL A 14 9.28 8.11 -0.88
CA VAL A 14 10.04 7.21 -0.02
C VAL A 14 10.43 5.89 -0.70
N VAL A 15 10.03 5.70 -1.96
CA VAL A 15 10.40 4.54 -2.78
C VAL A 15 11.11 4.99 -4.05
N GLU A 16 12.03 4.16 -4.54
CA GLU A 16 12.75 4.44 -5.79
C GLU A 16 11.89 4.13 -7.02
N GLU A 17 11.16 3.01 -6.97
CA GLU A 17 10.31 2.53 -8.06
C GLU A 17 8.84 2.71 -7.70
N SER A 18 8.06 3.25 -8.64
CA SER A 18 6.61 3.46 -8.45
C SER A 18 5.77 2.28 -8.93
N GLU A 19 6.34 1.39 -9.75
CA GLU A 19 5.72 0.18 -10.23
C GLU A 19 6.81 -0.89 -10.34
N LEU A 20 6.55 -2.07 -9.78
CA LEU A 20 7.50 -3.17 -9.74
C LEU A 20 6.77 -4.51 -9.77
N GLU A 21 7.46 -5.51 -10.28
CA GLU A 21 6.98 -6.88 -10.35
C GLU A 21 7.76 -7.75 -9.37
N VAL A 22 7.03 -8.44 -8.49
CA VAL A 22 7.61 -9.29 -7.45
C VAL A 22 7.20 -10.73 -7.70
N GLN A 23 8.18 -11.63 -7.74
CA GLN A 23 7.91 -13.06 -7.77
C GLN A 23 7.52 -13.55 -6.37
N VAL A 24 6.44 -14.31 -6.30
CA VAL A 24 5.99 -14.94 -5.05
C VAL A 24 5.93 -16.44 -5.23
N THR A 25 6.34 -17.16 -4.20
CA THR A 25 6.24 -18.62 -4.15
C THR A 25 5.15 -19.00 -3.16
N GLY A 26 3.97 -19.39 -3.66
CA GLY A 26 2.84 -19.78 -2.84
C GLY A 26 1.93 -18.61 -2.42
N SER A 27 1.15 -18.83 -1.35
CA SER A 27 0.25 -17.81 -0.81
C SER A 27 0.99 -16.94 0.19
N THR A 28 0.93 -15.62 0.02
CA THR A 28 1.53 -14.64 0.95
C THR A 28 0.48 -13.58 1.32
N THR A 29 0.77 -12.72 2.29
CA THR A 29 -0.02 -11.50 2.55
C THR A 29 0.67 -10.26 1.99
N VAL A 30 -0.06 -9.14 1.90
CA VAL A 30 0.53 -7.84 1.50
C VAL A 30 1.67 -7.44 2.45
N LYS A 31 1.49 -7.64 3.75
CA LYS A 31 2.52 -7.38 4.75
C LYS A 31 3.77 -8.22 4.50
N GLN A 32 3.61 -9.53 4.35
CA GLN A 32 4.72 -10.45 4.10
C GLN A 32 5.42 -10.14 2.77
N LEU A 33 4.68 -9.74 1.75
CA LEU A 33 5.23 -9.31 0.45
C LEU A 33 6.17 -8.11 0.61
N ILE A 34 5.77 -7.13 1.43
CA ILE A 34 6.57 -5.93 1.70
C ILE A 34 7.78 -6.26 2.58
N GLU A 35 7.60 -7.07 3.62
CA GLU A 35 8.68 -7.51 4.50
C GLU A 35 9.72 -8.38 3.76
N ALA A 36 9.30 -9.14 2.76
CA ALA A 36 10.19 -9.95 1.92
C ALA A 36 10.99 -9.13 0.90
N ASN A 37 10.59 -7.88 0.60
CA ASN A 37 11.26 -7.00 -0.36
C ASN A 37 11.66 -5.67 0.30
N PRO A 38 12.48 -5.70 1.36
CA PRO A 38 12.74 -4.53 2.21
C PRO A 38 13.46 -3.40 1.47
N ALA A 39 14.31 -3.73 0.48
CA ALA A 39 15.04 -2.73 -0.31
C ALA A 39 14.11 -1.83 -1.15
N GLN A 40 13.03 -2.40 -1.68
CA GLN A 40 12.11 -1.71 -2.59
C GLN A 40 10.86 -1.18 -1.87
N LEU A 41 10.34 -1.95 -0.91
CA LEU A 41 9.04 -1.71 -0.29
C LEU A 41 9.11 -1.42 1.21
N GLY A 42 10.26 -1.66 1.86
CA GLY A 42 10.38 -1.55 3.32
C GLY A 42 10.02 -0.16 3.85
N ALA A 43 10.27 0.90 3.09
CA ALA A 43 9.91 2.27 3.41
C ALA A 43 8.38 2.51 3.50
N LEU A 44 7.56 1.60 2.96
CA LEU A 44 6.10 1.68 3.00
C LEU A 44 5.49 1.11 4.29
N LEU A 45 6.24 0.28 5.03
CA LEU A 45 5.76 -0.36 6.26
C LEU A 45 5.22 0.62 7.32
N PRO A 46 5.86 1.79 7.58
CA PRO A 46 5.34 2.75 8.54
C PRO A 46 3.95 3.26 8.15
N TYR A 47 3.72 3.56 6.87
CA TYR A 47 2.45 4.06 6.35
C TYR A 47 1.33 3.02 6.42
N ILE A 48 1.66 1.75 6.24
CA ILE A 48 0.69 0.66 6.40
C ILE A 48 0.33 0.50 7.88
N LYS A 49 1.32 0.48 8.77
CA LYS A 49 1.12 0.37 10.22
C LYS A 49 0.33 1.56 10.80
N SER A 50 0.53 2.76 10.26
CA SER A 50 -0.21 3.96 10.66
C SER A 50 -1.59 4.07 10.00
N ARG A 51 -1.96 3.13 9.12
CA ARG A 51 -3.17 3.14 8.28
C ARG A 51 -3.26 4.34 7.33
N GLU A 52 -2.12 4.94 7.00
CA GLU A 52 -1.98 6.04 6.04
C GLU A 52 -1.74 5.54 4.61
N ALA A 53 -1.66 4.22 4.41
CA ALA A 53 -1.68 3.60 3.09
C ALA A 53 -3.00 2.83 2.88
N LEU A 54 -3.74 3.21 1.83
CA LEU A 54 -4.85 2.43 1.30
C LEU A 54 -4.29 1.29 0.45
N ILE A 55 -4.70 0.07 0.77
CA ILE A 55 -4.31 -1.15 0.07
C ILE A 55 -5.48 -1.59 -0.82
N MET A 56 -5.21 -1.80 -2.10
CA MET A 56 -6.16 -2.38 -3.04
C MET A 56 -5.55 -3.60 -3.73
N ILE A 57 -6.29 -4.70 -3.75
CA ILE A 57 -5.91 -5.94 -4.44
C ILE A 57 -6.97 -6.18 -5.52
N ASN A 58 -6.55 -6.23 -6.79
CA ASN A 58 -7.46 -6.42 -7.93
C ASN A 58 -8.68 -5.49 -7.90
N LYS A 59 -8.45 -4.19 -7.66
CA LYS A 59 -9.47 -3.13 -7.56
C LYS A 59 -10.41 -3.24 -6.35
N LYS A 60 -10.15 -4.15 -5.41
CA LYS A 60 -10.92 -4.28 -4.16
C LYS A 60 -10.08 -3.76 -2.98
N ILE A 61 -10.72 -3.06 -2.04
CA ILE A 61 -10.05 -2.61 -0.83
C ILE A 61 -9.64 -3.83 0.00
N GLY A 62 -8.39 -3.85 0.44
CA GLY A 62 -7.82 -4.87 1.29
C GLY A 62 -7.14 -4.28 2.53
N SER A 63 -6.45 -5.15 3.25
CA SER A 63 -5.65 -4.86 4.44
C SER A 63 -4.25 -5.45 4.30
N GLU A 64 -3.37 -5.16 5.26
CA GLU A 64 -2.02 -5.72 5.29
C GLU A 64 -2.01 -7.25 5.42
N ASP A 65 -3.01 -7.82 6.08
CA ASP A 65 -3.21 -9.26 6.25
C ASP A 65 -3.95 -9.92 5.07
N SER A 66 -4.38 -9.14 4.08
CA SER A 66 -5.10 -9.70 2.93
C SER A 66 -4.18 -10.61 2.11
N PRO A 67 -4.66 -11.80 1.71
CA PRO A 67 -3.86 -12.73 0.93
C PRO A 67 -3.67 -12.19 -0.49
N VAL A 68 -2.49 -12.39 -1.03
CA VAL A 68 -2.12 -12.08 -2.41
C VAL A 68 -1.40 -13.27 -3.03
N ARG A 69 -1.59 -13.43 -4.34
CA ARG A 69 -1.16 -14.60 -5.10
C ARG A 69 -0.60 -14.18 -6.45
N ASP A 70 0.07 -15.11 -7.10
CA ASP A 70 0.55 -14.95 -8.46
C ASP A 70 -0.57 -14.46 -9.40
N GLY A 71 -0.31 -13.37 -10.12
CA GLY A 71 -1.24 -12.71 -11.03
C GLY A 71 -1.99 -11.52 -10.42
N ASP A 72 -1.89 -11.30 -9.11
CA ASP A 72 -2.56 -10.19 -8.45
C ASP A 72 -1.89 -8.84 -8.74
N VAL A 73 -2.72 -7.79 -8.76
CA VAL A 73 -2.28 -6.40 -8.78
C VAL A 73 -2.54 -5.77 -7.43
N VAL A 74 -1.47 -5.37 -6.74
CA VAL A 74 -1.49 -4.70 -5.45
C VAL A 74 -1.21 -3.22 -5.65
N LYS A 75 -2.20 -2.38 -5.37
CA LYS A 75 -2.07 -0.93 -5.40
C LYS A 75 -1.97 -0.39 -3.98
N LEU A 76 -0.94 0.42 -3.74
CA LEU A 76 -0.71 1.16 -2.51
C LEU A 76 -0.90 2.64 -2.79
N SER A 77 -1.72 3.33 -2.00
CA SER A 77 -1.99 4.76 -2.19
C SER A 77 -1.95 5.48 -0.86
N PHE A 78 -1.28 6.62 -0.78
CA PHE A 78 -1.35 7.45 0.43
C PHE A 78 -2.81 7.88 0.67
N GLN A 79 -3.30 7.68 1.89
CA GLN A 79 -4.53 8.26 2.39
C GLN A 79 -4.20 9.07 3.64
N SER A 80 -4.49 10.37 3.59
CA SER A 80 -4.32 11.21 4.77
C SER A 80 -5.32 10.81 5.84
N ARG A 81 -4.89 10.82 7.10
CA ARG A 81 -5.76 10.65 8.28
C ARG A 81 -6.75 11.78 8.50
N THR A 82 -6.74 12.84 7.68
CA THR A 82 -7.75 13.88 7.74
C THR A 82 -9.11 13.28 7.40
N SER A 83 -9.76 12.73 8.43
CA SER A 83 -11.20 12.62 8.49
C SER A 83 -11.69 14.04 8.33
N TYR A 84 -12.04 14.43 7.10
CA TYR A 84 -12.80 15.64 6.86
C TYR A 84 -14.23 15.33 7.35
N ASP A 85 -14.37 15.24 8.66
CA ASP A 85 -15.65 15.34 9.35
C ASP A 85 -16.08 16.78 9.14
N GLY A 86 -16.83 17.04 8.05
CA GLY A 86 -17.27 18.37 7.61
C GLY A 86 -18.10 19.16 8.64
N THR A 87 -18.17 18.67 9.88
CA THR A 87 -18.79 19.28 11.04
C THR A 87 -17.84 20.23 11.81
N ARG A 88 -16.51 20.21 11.56
CA ARG A 88 -15.54 21.00 12.35
C ARG A 88 -14.88 22.20 11.65
N ASP A 89 -15.09 22.37 10.36
CA ASP A 89 -14.49 23.46 9.57
C ASP A 89 -15.52 24.54 9.17
N ILE A 90 -16.44 24.90 10.08
CA ILE A 90 -17.21 26.15 9.97
C ILE A 90 -16.38 27.28 10.60
N PRO A 91 -15.88 28.26 9.83
CA PRO A 91 -15.26 29.45 10.40
C PRO A 91 -16.27 30.15 11.31
N THR A 92 -15.86 30.46 12.55
CA THR A 92 -16.64 31.35 13.44
C THR A 92 -16.34 32.80 13.14
#